data_AF-A0A3B0C6A4-F1
#
_entry.id   AF-A0A3B0C6A4-F1
#
_cell.length_a   1.000
_cell.length_b   1.000
_cell.length_c   1.000
_cell.angle_alpha   90.00
_cell.angle_beta   90.00
_cell.angle_gamma   90.00
#
_symmetry.space_group_name_H-M   'P 1'
#
loop_
_entity.id
_entity.type
_entity.pdbx_description
1 polymer ?
#
loop_
_entity_poly.entity_id
_entity_poly.type
_entity_poly.pdbx_seq_one_letter_code
_entity_poly.pdbx_strand_id
1 'polypeptide(L)'
;MMEAYPSEKFAKAKKRVDRIKDFYGHLSVYIIANVLLFVFKGYAFNYMVLQGIGNQDFLDWFTLNIILTPVLWGLGLIIHGLLAFRSAPFSIKNLKPKFIRDWEERQIQKYMDAEDE
;
A
#
# COMPACT_ATOMS: atom_id res chain seq x y z
N MET A 1 -31.96 -24.13 -14.01
CA MET A 1 -30.56 -23.65 -13.89
C MET A 1 -30.28 -23.48 -12.42
N MET A 2 -29.40 -24.31 -11.85
CA MET A 2 -29.00 -24.18 -10.45
C MET A 2 -27.84 -23.19 -10.41
N GLU A 3 -28.03 -22.00 -9.84
CA GLU A 3 -26.91 -21.09 -9.60
C GLU A 3 -25.96 -21.78 -8.62
N ALA A 4 -24.77 -22.15 -9.13
CA ALA A 4 -23.74 -22.78 -8.32
C ALA A 4 -23.23 -21.74 -7.32
N TYR A 5 -23.75 -21.78 -6.09
CA TYR A 5 -23.20 -21.01 -4.98
C TYR A 5 -21.68 -21.27 -4.94
N PRO A 6 -20.83 -20.24 -5.08
CA PRO A 6 -19.40 -20.45 -5.03
C PRO A 6 -19.05 -21.09 -3.69
N SER A 7 -18.52 -22.32 -3.72
CA SER A 7 -18.10 -23.01 -2.50
C SER A 7 -17.24 -22.08 -1.64
N GLU A 8 -17.33 -22.17 -0.31
CA GLU A 8 -16.55 -21.33 0.61
C GLU A 8 -15.04 -21.34 0.28
N LYS A 9 -14.55 -22.47 -0.25
CA LYS A 9 -13.19 -22.63 -0.77
C LYS A 9 -12.90 -21.73 -1.97
N PHE A 10 -13.82 -21.65 -2.95
CA PHE A 10 -13.71 -20.75 -4.09
C PHE A 10 -13.72 -19.28 -3.65
N ALA A 11 -14.62 -18.89 -2.74
CA ALA A 11 -14.68 -17.53 -2.24
C ALA A 11 -13.37 -17.11 -1.53
N LYS A 12 -12.78 -18.00 -0.73
CA LYS A 12 -11.47 -17.79 -0.08
C LYS A 12 -10.32 -17.68 -1.10
N ALA A 13 -10.34 -18.50 -2.16
CA ALA A 13 -9.35 -18.46 -3.22
C ALA A 13 -9.44 -17.16 -4.05
N LYS A 14 -10.66 -16.77 -4.45
CA LYS A 14 -10.91 -15.52 -5.18
C LYS A 14 -10.41 -14.30 -4.41
N LYS A 15 -10.76 -14.19 -3.12
CA LYS A 15 -10.25 -13.12 -2.23
C LYS A 15 -8.72 -13.08 -2.18
N ARG A 16 -8.02 -14.22 -2.29
CA ARG A 16 -6.55 -14.26 -2.32
C ARG A 16 -6.00 -13.70 -3.62
N VAL A 17 -6.59 -14.09 -4.74
CA VAL A 17 -6.21 -13.58 -6.08
C VAL A 17 -6.44 -12.07 -6.15
N ASP A 18 -7.58 -11.59 -5.68
CA ASP A 18 -7.92 -10.16 -5.71
C ASP A 18 -6.90 -9.31 -4.92
N ARG A 19 -6.47 -9.77 -3.73
CA ARG A 19 -5.42 -9.08 -2.94
C ARG A 19 -4.06 -9.04 -3.64
N ILE A 20 -3.68 -10.13 -4.30
CA ILE A 20 -2.43 -10.20 -5.04
C ILE A 20 -2.48 -9.25 -6.25
N LYS A 21 -3.62 -9.23 -6.97
CA LYS A 21 -3.85 -8.33 -8.10
C LYS A 21 -3.75 -6.86 -7.67
N ASP A 22 -4.36 -6.52 -6.53
CA ASP A 22 -4.30 -5.16 -5.97
C ASP A 22 -2.86 -4.74 -5.62
N PHE A 23 -2.07 -5.65 -5.03
CA PHE A 23 -0.64 -5.41 -4.79
C PHE A 23 0.15 -5.15 -6.08
N TYR A 24 -0.10 -5.92 -7.15
CA TYR A 24 0.55 -5.68 -8.44
C TYR A 24 0.22 -4.30 -9.03
N GLY A 25 -0.97 -3.76 -8.77
CA GLY A 25 -1.30 -2.37 -9.10
C GLY A 25 -0.36 -1.38 -8.41
N HIS A 26 -0.22 -1.50 -7.09
CA HIS A 26 0.68 -0.65 -6.30
C HIS A 26 2.14 -0.79 -6.71
N LEU A 27 2.60 -2.03 -6.94
CA LEU A 27 3.95 -2.32 -7.42
C LEU A 27 4.21 -1.71 -8.80
N SER A 28 3.23 -1.77 -9.70
CA SER A 28 3.37 -1.19 -11.05
C SER A 28 3.49 0.32 -10.99
N VAL A 29 2.62 1.00 -10.24
CA VAL A 29 2.69 2.46 -10.04
C VAL A 29 4.02 2.85 -9.39
N TYR A 30 4.47 2.09 -8.39
CA TYR A 30 5.77 2.31 -7.76
C TYR A 30 6.91 2.23 -8.78
N ILE A 31 6.97 1.17 -9.59
CA ILE A 31 8.04 1.01 -10.60
C ILE A 31 8.01 2.16 -11.60
N ILE A 32 6.84 2.47 -12.17
CA ILE A 32 6.69 3.52 -13.19
C ILE A 32 7.10 4.89 -12.62
N ALA A 33 6.59 5.25 -11.44
CA ALA A 33 6.91 6.52 -10.80
C ALA A 33 8.41 6.65 -10.49
N ASN A 34 9.04 5.59 -9.98
CA ASN A 34 10.47 5.60 -9.70
C ASN A 34 11.31 5.72 -10.98
N VAL A 35 10.97 4.99 -12.04
CA VAL A 35 11.66 5.10 -13.33
C VAL A 35 11.57 6.53 -13.85
N LEU A 36 10.37 7.13 -13.87
CA LEU A 36 10.19 8.52 -14.31
C LEU A 36 10.99 9.50 -13.45
N LEU A 37 11.00 9.32 -12.13
CA LEU A 37 11.73 10.16 -11.18
C LEU A 37 13.25 10.10 -11.41
N PHE A 38 13.82 8.90 -11.59
CA PHE A 38 15.24 8.75 -11.87
C PHE A 38 15.65 9.22 -13.26
N VAL A 39 14.80 9.01 -14.27
CA VAL A 39 14.99 9.57 -15.62
C VAL A 39 15.00 11.10 -15.56
N PHE A 40 14.00 11.70 -14.90
CA PHE A 40 13.94 13.15 -14.72
C PHE A 40 15.18 13.70 -14.00
N LYS A 41 15.64 13.02 -12.93
CA LYS A 41 16.90 13.34 -12.27
C LYS A 41 18.10 13.27 -13.24
N GLY A 42 18.19 12.20 -14.03
CA GLY A 42 19.31 11.96 -14.93
C GLY A 42 19.43 12.98 -16.06
N TYR A 43 18.31 13.42 -16.63
CA TYR A 43 18.29 14.35 -17.76
C TYR A 43 18.11 15.80 -17.34
N ALA A 44 17.03 16.12 -16.61
CA ALA A 44 16.68 17.50 -16.30
C ALA A 44 17.53 18.07 -15.16
N PHE A 45 17.72 17.31 -14.09
CA PHE A 45 18.47 17.80 -12.92
C PHE A 45 19.97 17.93 -13.21
N ASN A 46 20.60 16.92 -13.84
CA ASN A 46 22.01 17.03 -14.25
C ASN A 46 22.24 18.20 -15.23
N TYR A 47 21.29 18.46 -16.13
CA TYR A 47 21.38 19.62 -17.02
C TYR A 47 21.34 20.95 -16.24
N MET A 48 20.44 21.09 -15.26
CA MET A 48 20.40 22.29 -14.40
C MET A 48 21.70 22.50 -13.63
N VAL A 49 22.28 21.43 -13.07
CA VAL A 49 23.57 21.47 -12.37
C VAL A 49 24.69 21.92 -13.31
N LEU A 50 24.77 21.35 -14.52
CA LEU A 50 25.80 21.71 -15.52
C LEU A 50 25.69 23.17 -15.98
N GLN A 51 24.48 23.72 -16.03
CA GLN A 51 24.22 25.12 -16.39
C GLN A 51 24.37 26.10 -15.19
N GLY A 52 24.70 25.60 -14.00
CA GLY A 52 24.82 26.42 -12.78
C GLY A 52 23.48 26.99 -12.29
N ILE A 53 22.36 26.33 -12.62
CA ILE A 53 21.01 26.77 -12.28
C ILE A 53 20.61 26.16 -10.93
N GLY A 54 20.51 27.00 -9.89
CA GLY A 54 20.12 26.62 -8.52
C GLY A 54 21.27 26.79 -7.51
N ASN A 55 20.93 27.02 -6.24
CA ASN A 55 21.93 27.04 -5.16
C ASN A 55 22.23 25.62 -4.66
N GLN A 56 23.43 25.42 -4.10
CA GLN A 56 23.91 24.12 -3.63
C GLN A 56 22.95 23.48 -2.62
N ASP A 57 22.41 24.25 -1.67
CA ASP A 57 21.50 23.72 -0.65
C ASP A 57 20.22 23.12 -1.25
N PHE A 58 19.69 23.74 -2.32
CA PHE A 58 18.51 23.21 -3.01
C PHE A 58 18.85 21.92 -3.76
N LEU A 59 20.00 21.86 -4.43
CA LEU A 59 20.45 20.68 -5.17
C LEU A 59 20.66 19.48 -4.23
N ASP A 60 21.25 19.73 -3.06
CA ASP A 60 21.47 18.71 -2.03
C ASP A 60 20.14 18.25 -1.41
N TRP A 61 19.27 19.18 -1.04
CA TRP A 61 17.92 18.86 -0.56
C TRP A 61 17.14 18.05 -1.59
N PHE A 62 17.13 18.46 -2.86
CA PHE A 62 16.41 17.77 -3.92
C PHE A 62 16.95 16.36 -4.15
N THR A 63 18.27 16.19 -4.19
CA THR A 63 18.92 14.90 -4.37
C THR A 63 18.59 13.93 -3.23
N LEU A 64 18.60 14.42 -1.97
CA LEU A 64 18.23 13.62 -0.82
C LEU A 64 16.77 13.17 -0.88
N ASN A 65 15.84 14.08 -1.19
CA ASN A 65 14.41 13.74 -1.27
C ASN A 65 14.13 12.73 -2.39
N ILE A 66 14.78 12.88 -3.55
CA ILE A 66 14.68 11.93 -4.66
C ILE A 66 15.12 10.51 -4.28
N ILE A 67 16.02 10.35 -3.31
CA ILE A 67 16.44 9.03 -2.82
C ILE A 67 15.54 8.55 -1.68
N LEU A 68 15.18 9.45 -0.74
CA LEU A 68 14.35 9.11 0.42
C LEU A 68 12.93 8.71 0.02
N THR A 69 12.31 9.40 -0.94
CA THR A 69 10.92 9.13 -1.35
C THR A 69 10.74 7.68 -1.85
N PRO A 70 11.55 7.18 -2.81
CA PRO A 70 11.55 5.76 -3.19
C PRO A 70 11.74 4.80 -2.02
N VAL A 71 12.67 5.11 -1.11
CA VAL A 71 12.99 4.23 0.03
C VAL A 71 11.79 4.09 0.97
N LEU A 72 11.18 5.22 1.35
CA LEU A 72 10.01 5.23 2.24
C LEU A 72 8.80 4.54 1.59
N TRP A 73 8.55 4.81 0.31
CA TRP A 73 7.48 4.14 -0.44
C TRP A 73 7.76 2.64 -0.61
N GLY A 74 9.03 2.27 -0.82
CA GLY A 74 9.48 0.89 -0.92
C GLY A 74 9.23 0.12 0.38
N LEU A 75 9.46 0.73 1.55
CA LEU A 75 9.10 0.15 2.84
C LEU A 75 7.59 -0.10 2.96
N GLY A 76 6.76 0.88 2.57
CA GLY A 76 5.31 0.71 2.52
C GLY A 76 4.90 -0.42 1.59
N LEU A 77 5.53 -0.51 0.41
CA LEU A 77 5.28 -1.56 -0.57
C LEU A 77 5.65 -2.95 -0.04
N ILE A 78 6.76 -3.08 0.70
CA ILE A 78 7.14 -4.33 1.37
C ILE A 78 6.04 -4.76 2.35
N ILE A 79 5.52 -3.84 3.16
CA ILE A 79 4.41 -4.13 4.08
C ILE A 79 3.17 -4.57 3.31
N HIS A 80 2.79 -3.87 2.24
CA HIS A 80 1.66 -4.26 1.39
C HIS A 80 1.85 -5.64 0.73
N GLY A 81 3.07 -5.95 0.29
CA GLY A 81 3.41 -7.26 -0.28
C GLY A 81 3.28 -8.36 0.76
N LEU A 82 3.83 -8.17 1.95
CA LEU A 82 3.71 -9.11 3.06
C LEU A 82 2.25 -9.40 3.43
N LEU A 83 1.38 -8.38 3.41
CA LEU A 83 -0.05 -8.51 3.64
C LEU A 83 -0.79 -9.21 2.48
N ALA A 84 -0.47 -8.86 1.24
CA ALA A 84 -1.09 -9.45 0.04
C ALA A 84 -0.75 -10.93 -0.09
N PHE A 85 0.51 -11.29 0.16
CA PHE A 85 1.04 -12.64 0.01
C PHE A 85 0.88 -13.50 1.26
N ARG A 86 0.04 -13.15 2.25
CA ARG A 86 -0.38 -14.06 3.34
C ARG A 86 0.76 -14.65 4.20
N SER A 87 2.01 -14.26 3.96
CA SER A 87 3.23 -14.82 4.58
C SER A 87 3.66 -14.06 5.82
N ALA A 88 2.97 -12.98 6.21
CA ALA A 88 3.21 -12.33 7.49
C ALA A 88 2.42 -13.02 8.61
N PRO A 89 3.04 -13.34 9.76
CA PRO A 89 2.33 -13.61 11.02
C PRO A 89 1.50 -12.39 11.51
N PHE A 90 1.66 -11.26 10.83
CA PHE A 90 1.12 -9.94 11.10
C PHE A 90 -0.06 -9.65 10.15
N SER A 91 -1.15 -10.39 10.27
CA SER A 91 -2.42 -9.96 9.67
C SER A 91 -2.88 -8.70 10.42
N ILE A 92 -3.39 -7.66 9.74
CA ILE A 92 -3.96 -6.44 10.37
C ILE A 92 -4.98 -6.80 11.47
N LYS A 93 -5.60 -7.98 11.37
CA LYS A 93 -6.50 -8.55 12.39
C LYS A 93 -5.81 -8.80 13.75
N ASN A 94 -4.51 -9.07 13.75
CA ASN A 94 -3.67 -9.26 14.94
C ASN A 94 -3.11 -7.93 15.49
N LEU A 95 -3.17 -6.84 14.71
CA LEU A 95 -2.79 -5.50 15.17
C LEU A 95 -3.92 -4.75 15.83
N LYS A 96 -5.18 -5.09 15.52
CA LYS A 96 -6.33 -4.42 16.15
C LYS A 96 -6.18 -4.55 17.67
N PRO A 97 -5.93 -3.45 18.39
CA PRO A 97 -5.84 -3.49 19.84
C PRO A 97 -7.14 -4.04 20.42
N LYS A 98 -7.07 -4.80 21.51
CA LYS A 98 -8.25 -5.43 22.12
C LYS A 98 -9.37 -4.41 22.39
N PHE A 99 -9.02 -3.19 22.80
CA PHE A 99 -10.00 -2.14 23.08
C PHE A 99 -10.86 -1.74 21.86
N ILE A 100 -10.29 -1.76 20.64
CA ILE A 100 -11.04 -1.42 19.42
C ILE A 100 -12.04 -2.52 19.08
N ARG A 101 -11.63 -3.78 19.26
CA ARG A 101 -12.54 -4.92 19.06
C ARG A 101 -13.70 -4.89 20.05
N ASP A 102 -13.39 -4.69 21.33
CA ASP A 102 -14.41 -4.63 22.39
C ASP A 102 -15.35 -3.42 22.22
N TRP A 103 -14.91 -2.36 21.54
CA TRP A 103 -15.77 -1.21 21.19
C TRP A 103 -16.65 -1.50 19.98
N GLU A 104 -16.10 -2.08 18.91
CA GLU A 104 -16.86 -2.47 17.70
C GLU A 104 -17.97 -3.47 18.04
N GLU A 105 -17.66 -4.49 18.84
CA GLU A 105 -18.62 -5.53 19.24
C GLU A 105 -19.78 -4.93 20.06
N ARG A 106 -19.49 -3.94 20.91
CA ARG A 106 -20.52 -3.17 21.62
C ARG A 106 -21.38 -2.32 20.68
N GLN A 107 -20.83 -1.74 19.62
CA GLN A 107 -21.66 -0.99 18.66
C GLN A 107 -22.54 -1.93 17.84
N ILE A 108 -22.01 -3.06 17.38
CA ILE A 108 -22.78 -4.06 16.64
C ILE A 108 -23.95 -4.57 17.48
N GLN A 109 -23.71 -4.89 18.76
CA GLN A 109 -24.78 -5.32 19.66
C GLN A 109 -25.88 -4.26 19.80
N LYS A 110 -25.52 -2.98 19.95
CA LYS A 110 -26.51 -1.89 20.01
C LYS A 110 -27.38 -1.77 18.77
N TYR A 111 -26.81 -2.01 17.58
CA TYR A 111 -27.59 -1.96 16.34
C TYR A 111 -28.50 -3.18 16.20
N MET A 112 -28.07 -4.37 16.62
CA MET A 112 -28.94 -5.56 16.64
C MET A 112 -30.10 -5.38 17.62
N ASP A 113 -29.82 -4.91 18.83
CA ASP A 113 -30.84 -4.69 19.86
C ASP A 113 -31.86 -3.59 19.45
N ALA A 114 -31.45 -2.63 18.61
CA ALA A 114 -32.31 -1.57 18.09
C ALA A 114 -33.12 -1.95 16.84
N GLU A 115 -32.77 -3.05 16.16
CA GLU A 115 -33.56 -3.61 15.06
C GLU A 115 -34.60 -4.64 15.55
N ASP A 116 -34.39 -5.21 16.74
CA ASP A 116 -35.28 -6.17 17.39
C ASP A 116 -36.39 -5.50 18.26
N GLU A 117 -36.36 -4.17 18.44
CA GLU A 117 -37.46 -3.33 18.98
C GLU A 117 -38.31 -2.69 17.87
#